data_AF-A0A7S2NF53-F1
#
_entry.id   AF-A0A7S2NF53-F1
#
_cell.length_a   1.000
_cell.length_b   1.000
_cell.length_c   1.000
_cell.angle_alpha   90.00
_cell.angle_beta   90.00
_cell.angle_gamma   90.00
#
_symmetry.space_group_name_H-M   'P 1'
#
loop_
_entity.id
_entity.type
_entity.pdbx_description
1 polymer ?
#
loop_
_entity_poly.entity_id
_entity_poly.type
_entity_poly.pdbx_seq_one_letter_code
_entity_poly.pdbx_strand_id
1 'polypeptide(L)'
;MGNQLAPVITACCADHGGGENVSYLAVPGAAAALAVGEHGQGGLHGGDGYYKDWDAIRNALAQRDVVLIRGSWLEEIYRNGSVLPRRQDLPKEAMWSVEELMLAVQDHRRPTPQILSISHSWLSQDHPDPEGFHLRCFAPLLKHFARHCKLGVENLAIFLDWCSLPQKPRTPAEENSYQRALGNIDVWYAHWLVEVWLLTKVPDGATPYEDRGWTKFERALATLTSPPESTLDLGLLRGGWRSWGQVAADCQAERRPPETPEGFQAELARKVFGVKQDEAFVAQLYRQAFSRALGQEGQLWYAGLGWGDREAQELAQLLRLCRATLRDLELRGNEIGSAGAAALADALPQCGALERLSLDGNCIGREAREALQEAWQRCGKPRFGLELGEQTFRPRGAPGMLRDL
;
A
#
# COMPACT_ATOMS: atom_id res chain seq x y z
N MET A 1 45.44 37.45 -2.07
CA MET A 1 44.57 37.54 -0.87
C MET A 1 43.38 38.39 -1.26
N GLY A 2 42.25 37.75 -1.56
CA GLY A 2 41.06 38.41 -2.13
C GLY A 2 39.81 37.89 -1.44
N ASN A 3 39.06 38.85 -0.89
CA ASN A 3 37.80 38.75 -0.18
C ASN A 3 36.73 37.88 -0.85
N GLN A 4 35.88 37.25 -0.03
CA GLN A 4 34.44 37.47 -0.14
C GLN A 4 33.75 37.31 1.22
N LEU A 5 32.96 38.34 1.53
CA LEU A 5 32.24 38.60 2.78
C LEU A 5 30.95 37.77 2.83
N ALA A 6 30.67 37.17 4.00
CA ALA A 6 29.36 36.64 4.34
C ALA A 6 28.44 37.77 4.82
N PRO A 7 27.14 37.79 4.45
CA PRO A 7 26.17 38.60 5.17
C PRO A 7 25.54 37.79 6.30
N VAL A 8 25.73 38.32 7.51
CA VAL A 8 24.93 38.08 8.71
C VAL A 8 23.51 38.60 8.45
N ILE A 9 22.48 37.81 8.76
CA ILE A 9 21.15 38.36 9.08
C ILE A 9 20.72 37.84 10.45
N THR A 10 20.61 38.82 11.32
CA THR A 10 20.22 38.92 12.72
C THR A 10 18.97 38.13 13.09
N ALA A 11 19.08 37.36 14.17
CA ALA A 11 17.97 36.86 14.96
C ALA A 11 17.33 38.02 15.76
N CYS A 12 16.00 38.16 15.67
CA CYS A 12 15.22 38.88 16.66
C CYS A 12 14.32 37.88 17.38
N CYS A 13 14.73 37.53 18.60
CA CYS A 13 13.85 36.94 19.59
C CYS A 13 12.85 38.01 20.08
N ALA A 14 11.58 37.66 20.11
CA ALA A 14 10.64 38.19 21.07
C ALA A 14 9.78 37.01 21.55
N ASP A 15 10.07 36.59 22.79
CA ASP A 15 9.22 35.70 23.58
C ASP A 15 7.78 36.24 23.63
N HIS A 16 6.80 35.33 23.63
CA HIS A 16 5.88 35.10 24.76
C HIS A 16 4.88 33.99 24.42
N GLY A 17 4.95 32.88 25.16
CA GLY A 17 3.77 32.16 25.65
C GLY A 17 3.18 31.02 24.82
N GLY A 18 3.62 29.78 25.14
CA GLY A 18 2.74 28.60 25.22
C GLY A 18 2.14 28.07 23.91
N GLY A 19 2.89 27.21 23.23
CA GLY A 19 2.36 26.35 22.17
C GLY A 19 3.21 25.09 22.08
N GLU A 20 2.58 23.93 22.31
CA GLU A 20 3.20 22.62 22.16
C GLU A 20 3.87 22.50 20.78
N ASN A 21 5.18 22.25 20.76
CA ASN A 21 5.93 21.96 19.54
C ASN A 21 5.46 20.60 19.01
N VAL A 22 4.44 20.61 18.16
CA VAL A 22 4.12 19.47 17.30
C VAL A 22 5.22 19.39 16.25
N SER A 23 6.22 18.55 16.50
CA SER A 23 7.21 18.19 15.49
C SER A 23 6.52 17.34 14.41
N TYR A 24 6.07 18.00 13.35
CA TYR A 24 5.70 17.33 12.11
C TYR A 24 6.97 16.69 11.52
N LEU A 25 7.14 15.37 11.73
CA LEU A 25 7.97 14.57 10.85
C LEU A 25 7.26 14.55 9.50
N ALA A 26 7.75 15.37 8.57
CA ALA A 26 7.42 15.24 7.15
C ALA A 26 7.92 13.87 6.70
N VAL A 27 7.01 12.93 6.48
CA VAL A 27 7.28 11.62 5.88
C VAL A 27 6.41 11.53 4.62
N PRO A 28 6.99 11.23 3.45
CA PRO A 28 6.40 11.70 2.20
C PRO A 28 5.43 10.66 1.62
N GLY A 29 4.15 11.03 1.50
CA GLY A 29 3.25 10.40 0.53
C GLY A 29 3.69 10.72 -0.91
N ALA A 30 3.03 10.16 -1.92
CA ALA A 30 3.35 10.14 -3.37
C ALA A 30 4.12 11.31 -4.03
N ALA A 31 4.17 12.50 -3.41
CA ALA A 31 5.18 13.53 -3.67
C ALA A 31 6.65 13.07 -3.40
N ALA A 32 6.89 11.99 -2.63
CA ALA A 32 8.21 11.42 -2.36
C ALA A 32 8.92 10.90 -3.60
N ALA A 33 8.17 10.30 -4.52
CA ALA A 33 8.71 9.64 -5.70
C ALA A 33 9.37 10.63 -6.69
N LEU A 34 9.19 11.95 -6.48
CA LEU A 34 9.67 13.01 -7.37
C LEU A 34 10.77 13.90 -6.74
N ALA A 35 11.26 13.60 -5.54
CA ALA A 35 12.27 14.43 -4.85
C ALA A 35 13.60 13.70 -4.56
N VAL A 36 14.02 12.77 -5.42
CA VAL A 36 15.41 12.27 -5.44
C VAL A 36 16.22 13.11 -6.43
N GLY A 37 16.75 14.22 -5.96
CA GLY A 37 17.60 15.08 -6.77
C GLY A 37 17.97 16.35 -6.03
N GLU A 38 18.99 16.29 -5.17
CA GLU A 38 20.14 17.20 -5.17
C GLU A 38 21.04 16.93 -3.93
N HIS A 39 22.32 16.69 -4.23
CA HIS A 39 23.48 16.56 -3.33
C HIS A 39 23.74 15.22 -2.61
N GLY A 40 24.65 14.42 -3.21
CA GLY A 40 25.47 13.43 -2.51
C GLY A 40 25.88 12.27 -3.40
N GLN A 41 27.09 12.34 -3.99
CA GLN A 41 27.65 11.28 -4.83
C GLN A 41 27.76 9.95 -4.06
N GLY A 42 26.98 8.96 -4.48
CA GLY A 42 27.05 7.56 -4.09
C GLY A 42 26.06 6.76 -4.95
N GLY A 43 26.54 6.18 -6.04
CA GLY A 43 25.69 5.53 -7.04
C GLY A 43 24.91 4.35 -6.47
N LEU A 44 23.59 4.47 -6.45
CA LEU A 44 22.65 3.34 -6.38
C LEU A 44 22.37 2.91 -7.82
N HIS A 45 22.99 1.81 -8.24
CA HIS A 45 22.75 1.20 -9.54
C HIS A 45 21.32 0.62 -9.61
N GLY A 46 20.66 0.84 -10.75
CA GLY A 46 19.24 0.63 -10.97
C GLY A 46 18.75 -0.83 -10.95
N GLY A 47 17.46 -0.95 -10.65
CA GLY A 47 16.69 -2.18 -10.59
C GLY A 47 15.35 -1.91 -9.92
N ASP A 48 14.55 -0.99 -10.48
CA ASP A 48 13.23 -0.69 -9.93
C ASP A 48 12.34 -1.92 -10.13
N GLY A 49 11.87 -2.51 -9.03
CA GLY A 49 11.06 -3.74 -9.07
C GLY A 49 9.75 -3.54 -9.84
N TYR A 50 9.18 -4.63 -10.36
CA TYR A 50 7.99 -4.60 -11.21
C TYR A 50 6.80 -3.78 -10.64
N TYR A 51 6.67 -3.67 -9.32
CA TYR A 51 5.59 -2.90 -8.68
C TYR A 51 5.96 -1.44 -8.35
N LYS A 52 7.07 -0.93 -8.88
CA LYS A 52 7.59 0.42 -8.59
C LYS A 52 7.75 1.28 -9.83
N ASP A 53 7.86 0.68 -11.01
CA ASP A 53 8.09 1.38 -12.26
C ASP A 53 6.80 1.70 -13.03
N TRP A 54 6.83 2.73 -13.87
CA TRP A 54 5.70 3.03 -14.75
C TRP A 54 5.52 2.01 -15.89
N ASP A 55 6.50 1.13 -16.12
CA ASP A 55 6.46 0.17 -17.22
C ASP A 55 5.38 -0.89 -16.99
N ALA A 56 5.23 -1.39 -15.77
CA ALA A 56 4.16 -2.33 -15.41
C ALA A 56 2.77 -1.72 -15.65
N ILE A 57 2.53 -0.48 -15.20
CA ILE A 57 1.27 0.24 -15.42
C ILE A 57 1.04 0.49 -16.92
N ARG A 58 2.07 0.96 -17.64
CA ARG A 58 1.98 1.20 -19.08
C ARG A 58 1.63 -0.09 -19.84
N ASN A 59 2.27 -1.20 -19.49
CA ASN A 59 2.03 -2.49 -20.12
C ASN A 59 0.62 -3.02 -19.84
N ALA A 60 0.12 -2.85 -18.61
CA ALA A 60 -1.26 -3.21 -18.25
C ALA A 60 -2.32 -2.39 -19.03
N LEU A 61 -1.99 -1.16 -19.41
CA LEU A 61 -2.87 -0.28 -20.19
C LEU A 61 -2.70 -0.40 -21.71
N ALA A 62 -1.54 -0.87 -22.20
CA ALA A 62 -1.13 -0.76 -23.61
C ALA A 62 -2.14 -1.36 -24.61
N GLN A 63 -2.75 -2.49 -24.26
CA GLN A 63 -3.73 -3.17 -25.13
C GLN A 63 -5.17 -2.66 -24.93
N ARG A 64 -5.36 -1.68 -24.03
CA ARG A 64 -6.67 -1.10 -23.66
C ARG A 64 -7.65 -2.12 -23.08
N ASP A 65 -7.10 -3.21 -22.54
CA ASP A 65 -7.86 -4.24 -21.83
C ASP A 65 -8.38 -3.75 -20.46
N VAL A 66 -7.69 -2.75 -19.90
CA VAL A 66 -8.10 -1.99 -18.73
C VAL A 66 -8.28 -0.52 -19.12
N VAL A 67 -9.25 0.15 -18.50
CA VAL A 67 -9.30 1.62 -18.49
C VAL A 67 -9.37 2.19 -17.10
N LEU A 68 -8.88 3.42 -16.98
CA LEU A 68 -9.00 4.24 -15.79
C LEU A 68 -10.05 5.32 -16.02
N ILE A 69 -10.89 5.52 -15.01
CA ILE A 69 -12.00 6.48 -15.03
C ILE A 69 -11.49 7.83 -14.52
N ARG A 70 -11.96 8.92 -15.11
CA ARG A 70 -11.62 10.28 -14.65
C ARG A 70 -12.31 10.59 -13.35
N GLY A 71 -11.57 11.12 -12.39
CA GLY A 71 -12.14 11.55 -11.11
C GLY A 71 -13.22 12.63 -11.27
N SER A 72 -13.03 13.56 -12.20
CA SER A 72 -14.03 14.60 -12.52
C SER A 72 -15.36 14.03 -13.00
N TRP A 73 -15.34 12.95 -13.79
CA TRP A 73 -16.53 12.28 -14.28
C TRP A 73 -17.24 11.49 -13.18
N LEU A 74 -16.50 10.78 -12.32
CA LEU A 74 -17.07 10.07 -11.17
C LEU A 74 -17.79 11.02 -10.20
N GLU A 75 -17.24 12.21 -9.99
CA GLU A 75 -17.91 13.23 -9.19
C GLU A 75 -19.22 13.73 -9.81
N GLU A 76 -19.30 13.80 -11.13
CA GLU A 76 -20.51 14.18 -11.84
C GLU A 76 -21.59 13.11 -11.68
N ILE A 77 -21.23 11.83 -11.89
CA ILE A 77 -22.14 10.68 -11.68
C ILE A 77 -22.68 10.68 -10.24
N TYR A 78 -21.80 10.86 -9.25
CA TYR A 78 -22.19 10.97 -7.86
C TYR A 78 -23.16 12.13 -7.61
N ARG A 79 -22.86 13.33 -8.12
CA ARG A 79 -23.70 14.52 -7.93
C ARG A 79 -25.08 14.38 -8.57
N ASN A 80 -25.15 13.70 -9.71
CA ASN A 80 -26.39 13.46 -10.42
C ASN A 80 -27.24 12.34 -9.77
N GLY A 81 -26.71 11.65 -8.76
CA GLY A 81 -27.38 10.52 -8.11
C GLY A 81 -27.47 9.28 -8.99
N SER A 82 -26.64 9.21 -10.03
CA SER A 82 -26.57 8.08 -10.96
C SER A 82 -25.75 6.93 -10.38
N VAL A 83 -25.96 5.73 -10.94
CA VAL A 83 -25.15 4.54 -10.65
C VAL A 83 -24.05 4.36 -11.68
N LEU A 84 -23.01 3.62 -11.32
CA LEU A 84 -21.86 3.39 -12.20
C LEU A 84 -22.24 2.45 -13.35
N PRO A 85 -22.05 2.85 -14.62
CA PRO A 85 -22.23 1.94 -15.74
C PRO A 85 -21.10 0.91 -15.78
N ARG A 86 -21.40 -0.25 -16.34
CA ARG A 86 -20.38 -1.25 -16.71
C ARG A 86 -19.47 -0.69 -17.79
N ARG A 87 -18.24 -1.22 -17.86
CA ARG A 87 -17.17 -0.84 -18.79
C ARG A 87 -17.62 -0.51 -20.22
N GLN A 88 -18.48 -1.34 -20.80
CA GLN A 88 -18.94 -1.20 -22.20
C GLN A 88 -19.87 0.00 -22.43
N ASP A 89 -20.57 0.45 -21.39
CA ASP A 89 -21.55 1.53 -21.47
C ASP A 89 -20.93 2.88 -21.05
N LEU A 90 -19.63 2.92 -20.76
CA LEU A 90 -18.91 4.15 -20.43
C LEU A 90 -18.75 5.06 -21.65
N PRO A 91 -19.06 6.37 -21.52
CA PRO A 91 -18.78 7.32 -22.58
C PRO A 91 -17.26 7.60 -22.66
N LYS A 92 -16.79 8.07 -23.83
CA LYS A 92 -15.34 8.24 -24.09
C LYS A 92 -14.67 9.22 -23.13
N GLU A 93 -15.38 10.30 -22.81
CA GLU A 93 -14.96 11.36 -21.89
C GLU A 93 -14.83 10.89 -20.44
N ALA A 94 -15.46 9.77 -20.05
CA ALA A 94 -15.30 9.20 -18.72
C ALA A 94 -13.91 8.59 -18.51
N MET A 95 -13.19 8.28 -19.60
CA MET A 95 -11.97 7.48 -19.55
C MET A 95 -10.73 8.32 -19.79
N TRP A 96 -9.64 7.92 -19.13
CA TRP A 96 -8.30 8.28 -19.54
C TRP A 96 -7.91 7.52 -20.80
N SER A 97 -7.26 8.21 -21.75
CA SER A 97 -6.48 7.53 -22.78
C SER A 97 -5.09 7.20 -22.24
N VAL A 98 -4.51 6.10 -22.71
CA VAL A 98 -3.16 5.68 -22.28
C VAL A 98 -2.13 6.72 -22.71
N GLU A 99 -2.29 7.24 -23.93
CA GLU A 99 -1.41 8.23 -24.51
C GLU A 99 -1.43 9.53 -23.71
N GLU A 100 -2.60 10.02 -23.33
CA GLU A 100 -2.73 11.22 -22.50
C GLU A 100 -2.19 11.01 -21.09
N LEU A 101 -2.47 9.87 -20.46
CA LEU A 101 -1.96 9.57 -19.12
C LEU A 101 -0.42 9.54 -19.13
N MET A 102 0.18 8.85 -20.10
CA MET A 102 1.64 8.75 -20.21
C MET A 102 2.29 10.09 -20.56
N LEU A 103 1.66 10.90 -21.42
CA LEU A 103 2.10 12.27 -21.70
C LEU A 103 2.06 13.14 -20.43
N ALA A 104 1.01 13.02 -19.62
CA ALA A 104 0.89 13.77 -18.38
C ALA A 104 1.92 13.34 -17.32
N VAL A 105 2.26 12.05 -17.26
CA VAL A 105 3.33 11.53 -16.39
C VAL A 105 4.71 12.06 -16.80
N GLN A 106 4.96 12.24 -18.10
CA GLN A 106 6.24 12.69 -18.63
C GLN A 106 6.42 14.22 -18.62
N ASP A 107 5.34 15.01 -18.57
CA ASP A 107 5.41 16.47 -18.56
C ASP A 107 5.69 17.00 -17.14
N HIS A 108 6.97 17.21 -16.81
CA HIS A 108 7.41 17.75 -15.51
C HIS A 108 6.88 19.15 -15.16
N ARG A 109 6.20 19.83 -16.09
CA ARG A 109 5.54 21.13 -15.84
C ARG A 109 4.11 20.96 -15.31
N ARG A 110 3.57 19.75 -15.34
CA ARG A 110 2.23 19.41 -14.87
C ARG A 110 2.31 18.51 -13.64
N PRO A 111 1.31 18.55 -12.75
CA PRO A 111 1.21 17.54 -11.70
C PRO A 111 1.04 16.15 -12.31
N THR A 112 1.83 15.18 -11.86
CA THR A 112 1.67 13.79 -12.25
C THR A 112 0.31 13.26 -11.79
N PRO A 113 -0.50 12.69 -12.69
CA PRO A 113 -1.79 12.10 -12.30
C PRO A 113 -1.63 11.05 -11.20
N GLN A 114 -2.59 10.99 -10.28
CA GLN A 114 -2.61 9.97 -9.23
C GLN A 114 -3.54 8.84 -9.64
N ILE A 115 -3.05 7.61 -9.52
CA ILE A 115 -3.83 6.40 -9.79
C ILE A 115 -4.43 5.92 -8.48
N LEU A 116 -5.72 5.65 -8.49
CA LEU A 116 -6.49 5.17 -7.35
C LEU A 116 -7.23 3.89 -7.74
N SER A 117 -7.15 2.86 -6.92
CA SER A 117 -7.89 1.61 -7.08
C SER A 117 -8.95 1.48 -5.99
N ILE A 118 -10.18 1.14 -6.38
CA ILE A 118 -11.30 0.95 -5.45
C ILE A 118 -11.60 -0.54 -5.30
N SER A 119 -11.24 -1.08 -4.14
CA SER A 119 -11.61 -2.43 -3.75
C SER A 119 -13.01 -2.42 -3.12
N HIS A 120 -13.94 -3.18 -3.70
CA HIS A 120 -15.33 -3.19 -3.26
C HIS A 120 -15.99 -4.54 -3.46
N SER A 121 -17.15 -4.72 -2.83
CA SER A 121 -17.93 -5.95 -2.91
C SER A 121 -19.01 -5.86 -3.98
N TRP A 122 -19.38 -7.00 -4.56
CA TRP A 122 -20.60 -7.08 -5.35
C TRP A 122 -21.82 -7.21 -4.44
N LEU A 123 -22.70 -6.20 -4.44
CA LEU A 123 -23.92 -6.16 -3.63
C LEU A 123 -25.10 -6.91 -4.24
N SER A 124 -25.07 -7.15 -5.55
CA SER A 124 -26.05 -8.00 -6.24
C SER A 124 -25.36 -8.86 -7.30
N GLN A 125 -26.10 -9.80 -7.90
CA GLN A 125 -25.56 -10.68 -8.94
C GLN A 125 -25.25 -9.93 -10.25
N ASP A 126 -26.08 -8.94 -10.60
CA ASP A 126 -26.01 -8.28 -11.91
C ASP A 126 -25.24 -6.95 -11.88
N HIS A 127 -25.10 -6.35 -10.69
CA HIS A 127 -24.45 -5.06 -10.51
C HIS A 127 -23.76 -4.98 -9.13
N PRO A 128 -22.51 -4.51 -9.05
CA PRO A 128 -21.81 -4.46 -7.78
C PRO A 128 -22.35 -3.38 -6.83
N ASP A 129 -22.85 -2.28 -7.38
CA ASP A 129 -23.39 -1.16 -6.59
C ASP A 129 -24.75 -0.63 -7.11
N PRO A 130 -25.82 -1.44 -7.11
CA PRO A 130 -27.07 -1.16 -7.83
C PRO A 130 -27.81 0.09 -7.33
N GLU A 131 -27.53 0.50 -6.09
CA GLU A 131 -28.13 1.69 -5.47
C GLU A 131 -27.11 2.81 -5.25
N GLY A 132 -25.88 2.69 -5.76
CA GLY A 132 -24.83 3.71 -5.58
C GLY A 132 -24.29 3.83 -4.15
N PHE A 133 -24.45 2.79 -3.31
CA PHE A 133 -23.94 2.75 -1.95
C PHE A 133 -22.43 2.93 -1.89
N HIS A 134 -21.67 2.12 -2.63
CA HIS A 134 -20.21 2.21 -2.68
C HIS A 134 -19.76 3.55 -3.26
N LEU A 135 -20.39 4.01 -4.35
CA LEU A 135 -20.09 5.32 -4.93
C LEU A 135 -20.26 6.46 -3.91
N ARG A 136 -21.32 6.43 -3.09
CA ARG A 136 -21.53 7.42 -2.02
C ARG A 136 -20.47 7.36 -0.92
N CYS A 137 -19.83 6.22 -0.70
CA CYS A 137 -18.78 6.09 0.32
C CYS A 137 -17.50 6.84 -0.08
N PHE A 138 -17.07 6.77 -1.34
CA PHE A 138 -15.75 7.28 -1.74
C PHE A 138 -15.78 8.53 -2.63
N ALA A 139 -16.80 8.72 -3.48
CA ALA A 139 -16.84 9.86 -4.41
C ALA A 139 -16.72 11.24 -3.72
N PRO A 140 -17.34 11.49 -2.54
CA PRO A 140 -17.15 12.74 -1.81
C PRO A 140 -15.70 13.05 -1.43
N LEU A 141 -14.86 12.02 -1.32
CA LEU A 141 -13.47 12.13 -0.88
C LEU A 141 -12.52 12.50 -2.04
N LEU A 142 -12.89 12.25 -3.29
CA LEU A 142 -12.01 12.43 -4.46
C LEU A 142 -11.44 13.85 -4.57
N LYS A 143 -12.29 14.88 -4.43
CA LYS A 143 -11.84 16.29 -4.44
C LYS A 143 -10.90 16.62 -3.28
N HIS A 144 -11.12 16.02 -2.12
CA HIS A 144 -10.31 16.29 -0.93
C HIS A 144 -8.95 15.59 -1.05
N PHE A 145 -8.92 14.36 -1.54
CA PHE A 145 -7.70 13.64 -1.89
C PHE A 145 -6.89 14.40 -2.94
N ALA A 146 -7.53 14.79 -4.04
CA ALA A 146 -6.91 15.58 -5.10
C ALA A 146 -6.24 16.85 -4.55
N ARG A 147 -6.95 17.63 -3.72
CA ARG A 147 -6.37 18.83 -3.09
C ARG A 147 -5.20 18.50 -2.17
N HIS A 148 -5.27 17.41 -1.41
CA HIS A 148 -4.17 16.95 -0.58
C HIS A 148 -2.92 16.62 -1.40
N CYS A 149 -3.10 15.96 -2.55
CA CYS A 149 -2.07 15.69 -3.54
C CYS A 149 -1.68 16.91 -4.39
N LYS A 150 -2.21 18.10 -4.08
CA LYS A 150 -1.96 19.37 -4.80
C LYS A 150 -2.33 19.29 -6.30
N LEU A 151 -3.38 18.56 -6.63
CA LEU A 151 -3.90 18.38 -7.98
C LEU A 151 -5.40 18.68 -8.06
N GLY A 152 -5.88 18.92 -9.29
CA GLY A 152 -7.32 18.97 -9.58
C GLY A 152 -7.87 17.56 -9.80
N VAL A 153 -9.14 17.33 -9.44
CA VAL A 153 -9.81 16.01 -9.49
C VAL A 153 -9.82 15.38 -10.89
N GLU A 154 -9.69 16.20 -11.93
CA GLU A 154 -9.50 15.79 -13.32
C GLU A 154 -8.19 15.04 -13.58
N ASN A 155 -7.20 15.14 -12.68
CA ASN A 155 -5.92 14.44 -12.70
C ASN A 155 -5.92 13.16 -11.84
N LEU A 156 -7.09 12.71 -11.38
CA LEU A 156 -7.23 11.38 -10.79
C LEU A 156 -7.61 10.37 -11.88
N ALA A 157 -6.93 9.21 -11.87
CA ALA A 157 -7.19 8.08 -12.74
C ALA A 157 -7.60 6.87 -11.90
N ILE A 158 -8.88 6.51 -11.93
CA ILE A 158 -9.48 5.55 -11.00
C ILE A 158 -9.66 4.20 -11.68
N PHE A 159 -9.09 3.14 -11.11
CA PHE A 159 -9.41 1.76 -11.40
C PHE A 159 -10.59 1.31 -10.53
N LEU A 160 -11.64 0.79 -11.16
CA LEU A 160 -12.80 0.19 -10.50
C LEU A 160 -13.27 -0.94 -11.41
N ASP A 161 -13.09 -2.20 -10.99
CA ASP A 161 -13.23 -3.40 -11.84
C ASP A 161 -14.47 -3.40 -12.76
N TRP A 162 -15.65 -3.03 -12.24
CA TRP A 162 -16.92 -2.90 -12.96
C TRP A 162 -16.86 -1.94 -14.14
N CYS A 163 -16.21 -0.79 -13.95
CA CYS A 163 -16.03 0.25 -14.95
C CYS A 163 -14.76 0.02 -15.78
N SER A 164 -13.76 -0.68 -15.24
CA SER A 164 -12.42 -0.78 -15.80
C SER A 164 -12.20 -2.03 -16.64
N LEU A 165 -12.94 -3.11 -16.37
CA LEU A 165 -12.84 -4.40 -17.04
C LEU A 165 -14.12 -4.74 -17.82
N PRO A 166 -14.06 -5.44 -18.97
CA PRO A 166 -15.25 -5.88 -19.66
C PRO A 166 -16.18 -6.72 -18.77
N GLN A 167 -17.47 -6.39 -18.73
CA GLN A 167 -18.46 -7.04 -17.85
C GLN A 167 -19.41 -7.94 -18.64
N LYS A 168 -19.99 -8.96 -18.00
CA LYS A 168 -20.98 -9.83 -18.68
C LYS A 168 -22.24 -9.03 -19.07
N PRO A 169 -22.95 -9.42 -20.16
CA PRO A 169 -22.51 -10.34 -21.20
C PRO A 169 -21.35 -9.75 -22.03
N ARG A 170 -20.37 -10.59 -22.37
CA ARG A 170 -19.17 -10.21 -23.13
C ARG A 170 -19.21 -10.77 -24.54
N THR A 171 -18.78 -9.96 -25.52
CA THR A 171 -18.43 -10.48 -26.87
C THR A 171 -17.17 -11.36 -26.79
N PRO A 172 -16.85 -12.19 -27.81
CA PRO A 172 -15.59 -12.95 -27.81
C PRO A 172 -14.33 -12.08 -27.70
N ALA A 173 -14.35 -10.87 -28.28
CA ALA A 173 -13.26 -9.91 -28.16
C ALA A 173 -13.13 -9.37 -26.72
N GLU A 174 -14.26 -9.07 -26.07
CA GLU A 174 -14.30 -8.63 -24.67
C GLU A 174 -13.92 -9.74 -23.70
N GLU A 175 -14.25 -11.00 -23.98
CA GLU A 175 -13.80 -12.15 -23.19
C GLU A 175 -12.27 -12.25 -23.23
N ASN A 176 -11.68 -12.21 -24.43
CA ASN A 176 -10.22 -12.24 -24.58
C ASN A 176 -9.55 -11.04 -23.88
N SER A 177 -10.17 -9.87 -23.97
CA SER A 177 -9.70 -8.65 -23.30
C SER A 177 -9.73 -8.79 -21.78
N TYR A 178 -10.84 -9.29 -21.23
CA TYR A 178 -10.97 -9.57 -19.80
C TYR A 178 -9.93 -10.58 -19.30
N GLN A 179 -9.69 -11.68 -20.04
CA GLN A 179 -8.68 -12.67 -19.65
C GLN A 179 -7.27 -12.07 -19.60
N ARG A 180 -6.91 -11.20 -20.56
CA ARG A 180 -5.63 -10.49 -20.54
C ARG A 180 -5.55 -9.45 -19.42
N ALA A 181 -6.65 -8.75 -19.13
CA ALA A 181 -6.71 -7.80 -18.04
C ALA A 181 -6.52 -8.48 -16.67
N LEU A 182 -7.16 -9.64 -16.47
CA LEU A 182 -6.99 -10.44 -15.26
C LEU A 182 -5.55 -10.90 -15.03
N GLY A 183 -4.79 -11.13 -16.11
CA GLY A 183 -3.36 -11.48 -16.02
C GLY A 183 -2.48 -10.38 -15.43
N ASN A 184 -2.98 -9.13 -15.35
CA ASN A 184 -2.27 -7.99 -14.76
C ASN A 184 -3.11 -7.31 -13.66
N ILE A 185 -4.10 -8.00 -13.08
CA ILE A 185 -5.02 -7.42 -12.09
C ILE A 185 -4.28 -6.99 -10.81
N ASP A 186 -3.20 -7.68 -10.51
CA ASP A 186 -2.32 -7.45 -9.37
C ASP A 186 -1.64 -6.07 -9.40
N VAL A 187 -1.34 -5.53 -10.59
CA VAL A 187 -0.77 -4.18 -10.74
C VAL A 187 -1.67 -3.13 -10.08
N TRP A 188 -2.99 -3.29 -10.13
CA TRP A 188 -3.93 -2.30 -9.60
C TRP A 188 -4.07 -2.32 -8.08
N TYR A 189 -3.46 -3.29 -7.40
CA TYR A 189 -3.54 -3.39 -5.94
C TYR A 189 -2.16 -3.44 -5.29
N ALA A 190 -1.14 -4.01 -5.93
CA ALA A 190 0.20 -4.15 -5.34
C ALA A 190 1.20 -3.04 -5.74
N HIS A 191 0.86 -2.18 -6.71
CA HIS A 191 1.81 -1.22 -7.27
C HIS A 191 1.96 0.04 -6.40
N TRP A 192 3.19 0.49 -6.17
CA TRP A 192 3.54 1.60 -5.27
C TRP A 192 2.98 2.96 -5.71
N LEU A 193 2.75 3.13 -7.00
CA LEU A 193 2.13 4.32 -7.59
C LEU A 193 0.59 4.29 -7.58
N VAL A 194 -0.01 3.24 -7.03
CA VAL A 194 -1.46 3.08 -6.95
C VAL A 194 -1.89 3.22 -5.49
N GLU A 195 -2.67 4.25 -5.21
CA GLU A 195 -3.43 4.37 -3.98
C GLU A 195 -4.54 3.32 -3.98
N VAL A 196 -4.78 2.61 -2.88
CA VAL A 196 -5.87 1.63 -2.77
C VAL A 196 -6.84 2.02 -1.67
N TRP A 197 -8.12 2.16 -2.02
CA TRP A 197 -9.19 2.37 -1.05
C TRP A 197 -10.06 1.11 -0.93
N LEU A 198 -10.10 0.56 0.28
CA LEU A 198 -10.91 -0.59 0.64
C LEU A 198 -12.28 -0.11 1.14
N LEU A 199 -13.35 -0.57 0.50
CA LEU A 199 -14.73 -0.27 0.90
C LEU A 199 -15.29 -1.42 1.75
N THR A 200 -14.76 -1.60 2.96
CA THR A 200 -15.13 -2.73 3.82
C THR A 200 -16.53 -2.66 4.39
N LYS A 201 -17.06 -1.44 4.54
CA LYS A 201 -18.45 -1.24 4.93
C LYS A 201 -19.36 -1.62 3.77
N VAL A 202 -20.34 -2.46 4.07
CA VAL A 202 -21.40 -2.90 3.16
C VAL A 202 -22.77 -2.60 3.77
N PRO A 203 -23.86 -2.54 2.98
CA PRO A 203 -25.22 -2.42 3.51
C PRO A 203 -25.59 -3.61 4.40
N ASP A 204 -26.54 -3.39 5.30
CA ASP A 204 -27.06 -4.45 6.17
C ASP A 204 -27.64 -5.61 5.32
N GLY A 205 -27.34 -6.84 5.73
CA GLY A 205 -27.77 -8.05 5.03
C GLY A 205 -26.91 -8.47 3.83
N ALA A 206 -25.97 -7.63 3.37
CA ALA A 206 -24.98 -8.04 2.38
C ALA A 206 -23.90 -8.92 3.01
N THR A 207 -23.32 -9.85 2.23
CA THR A 207 -22.14 -10.60 2.68
C THR A 207 -21.00 -9.62 3.00
N PRO A 208 -20.41 -9.70 4.20
CA PRO A 208 -19.32 -8.81 4.61
C PRO A 208 -18.15 -8.81 3.62
N TYR A 209 -17.45 -7.69 3.54
CA TYR A 209 -16.28 -7.54 2.67
C TYR A 209 -15.21 -8.59 2.96
N GLU A 210 -14.88 -8.81 4.23
CA GLU A 210 -13.83 -9.74 4.65
C GLU A 210 -14.16 -11.22 4.37
N ASP A 211 -15.43 -11.54 4.15
CA ASP A 211 -15.88 -12.91 3.90
C ASP A 211 -15.79 -13.30 2.43
N ARG A 212 -15.42 -12.38 1.53
CA ARG A 212 -15.38 -12.61 0.08
C ARG A 212 -13.97 -12.92 -0.42
N GLY A 213 -13.88 -13.76 -1.44
CA GLY A 213 -12.60 -14.25 -1.96
C GLY A 213 -11.78 -13.18 -2.71
N TRP A 214 -12.41 -12.45 -3.62
CA TRP A 214 -11.76 -11.41 -4.41
C TRP A 214 -11.29 -10.22 -3.55
N THR A 215 -12.12 -9.75 -2.62
CA THR A 215 -11.74 -8.68 -1.68
C THR A 215 -10.58 -9.09 -0.77
N LYS A 216 -10.52 -10.36 -0.32
CA LYS A 216 -9.34 -10.90 0.39
C LYS A 216 -8.08 -10.78 -0.46
N PHE A 217 -8.14 -11.12 -1.74
CA PHE A 217 -7.02 -10.98 -2.67
C PHE A 217 -6.58 -9.53 -2.84
N GLU A 218 -7.52 -8.63 -3.08
CA GLU A 218 -7.26 -7.20 -3.28
C GLU A 218 -6.61 -6.57 -2.04
N ARG A 219 -7.16 -6.82 -0.84
CA ARG A 219 -6.58 -6.39 0.43
C ARG A 219 -5.17 -6.96 0.61
N ALA A 220 -4.99 -8.26 0.39
CA ALA A 220 -3.70 -8.91 0.60
C ALA A 220 -2.60 -8.34 -0.30
N LEU A 221 -2.93 -7.94 -1.53
CA LEU A 221 -2.00 -7.26 -2.44
C LEU A 221 -1.73 -5.81 -2.02
N ALA A 222 -2.78 -5.06 -1.65
CA ALA A 222 -2.66 -3.68 -1.18
C ALA A 222 -1.71 -3.54 0.01
N THR A 223 -1.70 -4.52 0.90
CA THR A 223 -0.84 -4.51 2.09
C THR A 223 0.47 -5.29 1.92
N LEU A 224 0.73 -5.87 0.74
CA LEU A 224 1.90 -6.74 0.49
C LEU A 224 3.19 -5.92 0.54
N THR A 225 3.40 -5.05 -0.45
CA THR A 225 4.63 -4.26 -0.61
C THR A 225 4.41 -2.76 -0.67
N SER A 226 3.21 -2.29 -1.00
CA SER A 226 2.89 -0.86 -1.12
C SER A 226 3.23 -0.10 0.16
N PRO A 227 3.55 1.21 0.09
CA PRO A 227 3.74 2.03 1.28
C PRO A 227 2.52 1.96 2.21
N PRO A 228 2.70 1.91 3.55
CA PRO A 228 1.57 1.81 4.49
C PRO A 228 0.49 2.87 4.24
N GLU A 229 0.91 4.12 4.01
CA GLU A 229 0.04 5.27 3.79
C GLU A 229 -0.79 5.22 2.49
N SER A 230 -0.45 4.32 1.57
CA SER A 230 -1.11 4.21 0.26
C SER A 230 -2.31 3.26 0.26
N THR A 231 -2.68 2.69 1.41
CA THR A 231 -3.87 1.85 1.55
C THR A 231 -4.77 2.35 2.66
N LEU A 232 -5.98 2.79 2.30
CA LEU A 232 -6.99 3.27 3.24
C LEU A 232 -8.20 2.34 3.28
N ASP A 233 -8.64 1.99 4.48
CA ASP A 233 -9.90 1.31 4.74
C ASP A 233 -11.00 2.34 5.07
N LEU A 234 -11.79 2.69 4.05
CA LEU A 234 -12.84 3.69 4.18
C LEU A 234 -14.05 3.19 4.98
N GLY A 235 -14.14 1.89 5.30
CA GLY A 235 -15.19 1.42 6.21
C GLY A 235 -14.96 1.83 7.66
N LEU A 236 -13.72 2.22 8.01
CA LEU A 236 -13.37 2.79 9.32
C LEU A 236 -13.70 4.29 9.43
N LEU A 237 -14.02 4.94 8.31
CA LEU A 237 -14.23 6.39 8.27
C LEU A 237 -15.37 6.81 9.18
N ARG A 238 -15.05 7.67 10.15
CA ARG A 238 -16.02 8.27 11.06
C ARG A 238 -16.68 9.48 10.39
N GLY A 239 -17.96 9.69 10.70
CA GLY A 239 -18.68 10.89 10.24
C GLY A 239 -18.07 12.18 10.80
N GLY A 240 -18.20 13.29 10.07
CA GLY A 240 -17.78 14.62 10.55
C GLY A 240 -16.27 14.92 10.44
N TRP A 241 -15.54 14.21 9.58
CA TRP A 241 -14.15 14.52 9.26
C TRP A 241 -13.99 15.95 8.70
N ARG A 242 -12.86 16.60 9.00
CA ARG A 242 -12.60 18.02 8.64
C ARG A 242 -11.40 18.24 7.74
N SER A 243 -10.52 17.25 7.61
CA SER A 243 -9.30 17.34 6.81
C SER A 243 -8.93 15.97 6.24
N TRP A 244 -8.12 15.97 5.17
CA TRP A 244 -7.58 14.73 4.63
C TRP A 244 -6.68 14.00 5.62
N GLY A 245 -5.90 14.73 6.42
CA GLY A 245 -5.04 14.13 7.44
C GLY A 245 -5.84 13.33 8.48
N GLN A 246 -7.05 13.79 8.84
CA GLN A 246 -7.94 13.02 9.69
C GLN A 246 -8.46 11.76 8.98
N VAL A 247 -8.88 11.87 7.72
CA VAL A 247 -9.33 10.71 6.92
C VAL A 247 -8.22 9.66 6.82
N ALA A 248 -7.00 10.06 6.47
CA ALA A 248 -5.86 9.15 6.37
C ALA A 248 -5.54 8.47 7.71
N ALA A 249 -5.61 9.20 8.83
CA ALA A 249 -5.37 8.63 10.15
C ALA A 249 -6.49 7.67 10.61
N ASP A 250 -7.75 8.06 10.43
CA ASP A 250 -8.92 7.27 10.83
C ASP A 250 -9.08 6.00 9.97
N CYS A 251 -8.67 6.07 8.70
CA CYS A 251 -8.85 5.01 7.71
C CYS A 251 -7.57 4.23 7.41
N GLN A 252 -6.48 4.39 8.15
CA GLN A 252 -5.26 3.63 7.87
C GLN A 252 -5.58 2.12 7.91
N ALA A 253 -5.38 1.43 6.79
CA ALA A 253 -5.68 0.01 6.71
C ALA A 253 -4.74 -0.80 7.62
N GLU A 254 -5.30 -1.80 8.31
CA GLU A 254 -4.49 -2.74 9.07
C GLU A 254 -3.55 -3.49 8.12
N ARG A 255 -2.25 -3.46 8.45
CA ARG A 255 -1.21 -4.15 7.70
C ARG A 255 -0.63 -5.26 8.57
N ARG A 256 -0.94 -6.50 8.22
CA ARG A 256 -0.37 -7.71 8.83
C ARG A 256 0.77 -8.28 7.98
N PRO A 257 1.61 -9.16 8.55
CA PRO A 257 2.58 -9.92 7.76
C PRO A 257 1.88 -10.61 6.58
N PRO A 258 2.48 -10.61 5.38
CA PRO A 258 1.85 -11.27 4.24
C PRO A 258 1.69 -12.77 4.49
N GLU A 259 0.56 -13.32 4.02
CA GLU A 259 0.31 -14.76 4.09
C GLU A 259 1.23 -15.51 3.13
N THR A 260 1.66 -16.72 3.49
CA THR A 260 2.28 -17.61 2.51
C THR A 260 1.25 -18.00 1.44
N PRO A 261 1.65 -18.36 0.21
CA PRO A 261 0.70 -18.81 -0.81
C PRO A 261 -0.20 -19.97 -0.34
N GLU A 262 0.35 -20.89 0.46
CA GLU A 262 -0.39 -22.01 1.05
C GLU A 262 -1.36 -21.54 2.14
N GLY A 263 -0.94 -20.61 3.00
CA GLY A 263 -1.81 -20.02 4.03
C GLY A 263 -2.98 -19.24 3.42
N PHE A 264 -2.68 -18.42 2.42
CA PHE A 264 -3.68 -17.66 1.67
C PHE A 264 -4.72 -18.58 1.01
N GLN A 265 -4.25 -19.65 0.34
CA GLN A 265 -5.13 -20.66 -0.26
C GLN A 265 -6.01 -21.36 0.79
N ALA A 266 -5.45 -21.71 1.95
CA ALA A 266 -6.23 -22.33 3.02
C ALA A 266 -7.32 -21.40 3.58
N GLU A 267 -7.03 -20.10 3.69
CA GLU A 267 -8.02 -19.10 4.11
C GLU A 267 -9.09 -18.84 3.04
N LEU A 268 -8.75 -18.87 1.74
CA LEU A 268 -9.73 -18.73 0.66
C LEU A 268 -10.82 -19.80 0.69
N ALA A 269 -10.51 -21.02 1.16
CA ALA A 269 -11.49 -22.09 1.29
C ALA A 269 -12.64 -21.75 2.26
N ARG A 270 -12.47 -20.73 3.12
CA ARG A 270 -13.50 -20.22 4.03
C ARG A 270 -14.26 -19.01 3.48
N LYS A 271 -13.92 -18.54 2.28
CA LYS A 271 -14.50 -17.33 1.67
C LYS A 271 -15.63 -17.66 0.71
N VAL A 272 -16.47 -16.66 0.49
CA VAL A 272 -17.59 -16.68 -0.45
C VAL A 272 -17.12 -16.24 -1.82
N PHE A 273 -17.46 -17.04 -2.83
CA PHE A 273 -17.26 -16.75 -4.24
C PHE A 273 -18.61 -16.80 -4.96
N GLY A 274 -18.82 -15.86 -5.89
CA GLY A 274 -19.97 -15.94 -6.82
C GLY A 274 -19.87 -17.14 -7.76
N VAL A 275 -18.64 -17.52 -8.12
CA VAL A 275 -18.32 -18.70 -8.94
C VAL A 275 -17.24 -19.51 -8.23
N LYS A 276 -17.52 -20.75 -7.84
CA LYS A 276 -16.58 -21.54 -7.01
C LYS A 276 -15.23 -21.82 -7.70
N GLN A 277 -15.20 -21.89 -9.02
CA GLN A 277 -13.96 -22.06 -9.79
C GLN A 277 -12.99 -20.89 -9.63
N ASP A 278 -13.48 -19.70 -9.26
CA ASP A 278 -12.64 -18.53 -9.01
C ASP A 278 -11.71 -18.75 -7.81
N GLU A 279 -12.06 -19.62 -6.85
CA GLU A 279 -11.24 -19.90 -5.67
C GLU A 279 -9.80 -20.32 -6.03
N ALA A 280 -9.68 -21.34 -6.89
CA ALA A 280 -8.39 -21.83 -7.34
C ALA A 280 -7.65 -20.81 -8.22
N PHE A 281 -8.40 -20.06 -9.02
CA PHE A 281 -7.83 -19.02 -9.88
C PHE A 281 -7.26 -17.86 -9.07
N VAL A 282 -7.99 -17.35 -8.07
CA VAL A 282 -7.54 -16.28 -7.18
C VAL A 282 -6.35 -16.72 -6.34
N ALA A 283 -6.33 -17.97 -5.85
CA ALA A 283 -5.16 -18.52 -5.17
C ALA A 283 -3.91 -18.52 -6.08
N GLN A 284 -4.08 -18.85 -7.36
CA GLN A 284 -3.01 -18.83 -8.34
C GLN A 284 -2.52 -17.41 -8.66
N LEU A 285 -3.44 -16.43 -8.80
CA LEU A 285 -3.09 -15.02 -8.96
C LEU A 285 -2.28 -14.51 -7.77
N TYR A 286 -2.71 -14.82 -6.54
CA TYR A 286 -1.97 -14.44 -5.34
C TYR A 286 -0.56 -15.04 -5.33
N ARG A 287 -0.42 -16.34 -5.63
CA ARG A 287 0.89 -17.01 -5.70
C ARG A 287 1.82 -16.34 -6.71
N GLN A 288 1.31 -15.93 -7.86
CA GLN A 288 2.07 -15.21 -8.89
C GLN A 288 2.49 -13.82 -8.40
N ALA A 289 1.55 -13.05 -7.85
CA ALA A 289 1.82 -11.70 -7.33
C ALA A 289 2.81 -11.75 -6.16
N PHE A 290 2.63 -12.68 -5.21
CA PHE A 290 3.56 -12.96 -4.12
C PHE A 290 4.97 -13.28 -4.65
N SER A 291 5.08 -14.17 -5.63
CA SER A 291 6.37 -14.54 -6.21
C SER A 291 7.01 -13.38 -6.96
N ARG A 292 6.22 -12.52 -7.60
CA ARG A 292 6.74 -11.35 -8.32
C ARG A 292 7.21 -10.27 -7.35
N ALA A 293 6.40 -9.98 -6.34
CA ALA A 293 6.71 -9.05 -5.28
C ALA A 293 7.92 -9.58 -4.52
N LEU A 294 7.77 -10.62 -3.73
CA LEU A 294 8.83 -11.08 -2.82
C LEU A 294 9.98 -11.79 -3.52
N GLY A 295 9.84 -12.18 -4.79
CA GLY A 295 10.90 -12.75 -5.60
C GLY A 295 11.81 -11.71 -6.29
N GLN A 296 11.37 -10.46 -6.40
CA GLN A 296 12.16 -9.36 -6.97
C GLN A 296 12.40 -8.23 -5.97
N GLU A 297 11.64 -8.17 -4.88
CA GLU A 297 11.79 -7.18 -3.85
C GLU A 297 12.97 -7.52 -2.95
N GLY A 298 14.00 -6.68 -3.06
CA GLY A 298 15.09 -6.66 -2.11
C GLY A 298 14.68 -6.11 -0.75
N GLN A 299 13.48 -5.52 -0.59
CA GLN A 299 13.16 -4.72 0.60
C GLN A 299 11.73 -4.92 1.08
N LEU A 300 11.56 -5.08 2.39
CA LEU A 300 10.25 -5.08 3.06
C LEU A 300 10.22 -4.05 4.17
N TRP A 301 9.18 -3.20 4.15
CA TRP A 301 8.99 -2.09 5.07
C TRP A 301 7.76 -2.28 5.94
N TYR A 302 7.99 -2.59 7.22
CA TYR A 302 6.95 -2.86 8.22
C TYR A 302 7.23 -2.12 9.54
N ALA A 303 7.85 -0.94 9.47
CA ALA A 303 8.10 -0.11 10.65
C ALA A 303 6.82 0.53 11.19
N GLY A 304 6.68 0.59 12.52
CA GLY A 304 5.65 1.39 13.19
C GLY A 304 4.22 0.87 13.04
N LEU A 305 4.03 -0.43 12.83
CA LEU A 305 2.71 -1.05 12.61
C LEU A 305 2.07 -1.59 13.90
N GLY A 306 2.75 -1.47 15.05
CA GLY A 306 2.27 -2.02 16.32
C GLY A 306 2.34 -3.55 16.37
N TRP A 307 3.21 -4.17 15.57
CA TRP A 307 3.36 -5.62 15.52
C TRP A 307 3.98 -6.18 16.80
N GLY A 308 3.41 -7.26 17.33
CA GLY A 308 3.96 -7.99 18.47
C GLY A 308 4.70 -9.26 18.06
N ASP A 309 4.91 -10.13 19.05
CA ASP A 309 5.56 -11.42 18.86
C ASP A 309 4.83 -12.32 17.84
N ARG A 310 3.49 -12.23 17.80
CA ARG A 310 2.67 -13.02 16.87
C ARG A 310 2.98 -12.66 15.43
N GLU A 311 2.95 -11.38 15.09
CA GLU A 311 3.20 -10.92 13.72
C GLU A 311 4.64 -11.20 13.31
N ALA A 312 5.60 -11.06 14.23
CA ALA A 312 6.99 -11.46 13.98
C ALA A 312 7.15 -12.96 13.70
N GLN A 313 6.38 -13.83 14.38
CA GLN A 313 6.36 -15.27 14.13
C GLN A 313 5.72 -15.61 12.77
N GLU A 314 4.63 -14.93 12.39
CA GLU A 314 4.00 -15.06 11.07
C GLU A 314 4.99 -14.65 9.97
N LEU A 315 5.67 -13.51 10.14
CA LEU A 315 6.71 -13.04 9.23
C LEU A 315 7.89 -14.03 9.14
N ALA A 316 8.34 -14.61 10.26
CA ALA A 316 9.43 -15.59 10.27
C ALA A 316 9.13 -16.83 9.40
N GLN A 317 7.86 -17.23 9.29
CA GLN A 317 7.46 -18.31 8.37
C GLN A 317 7.60 -17.89 6.91
N LEU A 318 7.20 -16.66 6.59
CA LEU A 318 7.31 -16.08 5.24
C LEU A 318 8.77 -15.93 4.81
N LEU A 319 9.65 -15.49 5.72
CA LEU A 319 11.08 -15.30 5.44
C LEU A 319 11.77 -16.56 4.90
N ARG A 320 11.30 -17.74 5.27
CA ARG A 320 11.81 -19.03 4.76
C ARG A 320 11.58 -19.23 3.26
N LEU A 321 10.62 -18.50 2.68
CA LEU A 321 10.28 -18.55 1.26
C LEU A 321 11.08 -17.51 0.44
N CYS A 322 11.61 -16.46 1.07
CA CYS A 322 12.32 -15.34 0.43
C CYS A 322 13.84 -15.53 0.35
N ARG A 323 14.31 -16.79 0.30
CA ARG A 323 15.70 -17.18 0.58
C ARG A 323 16.78 -16.43 -0.20
N ALA A 324 16.52 -16.09 -1.46
CA ALA A 324 17.53 -15.52 -2.36
C ALA A 324 17.25 -14.07 -2.76
N THR A 325 16.18 -13.46 -2.25
CA THR A 325 15.59 -12.26 -2.86
C THR A 325 15.53 -11.09 -1.90
N LEU A 326 15.12 -11.32 -0.64
CA LEU A 326 15.05 -10.28 0.37
C LEU A 326 16.44 -9.90 0.89
N ARG A 327 16.79 -8.61 0.81
CA ARG A 327 18.05 -8.02 1.29
C ARG A 327 17.87 -7.12 2.51
N ASP A 328 16.77 -6.38 2.58
CA ASP A 328 16.47 -5.42 3.63
C ASP A 328 15.13 -5.72 4.27
N LEU A 329 15.11 -5.90 5.59
CA LEU A 329 13.88 -6.03 6.37
C LEU A 329 13.83 -4.95 7.46
N GLU A 330 12.82 -4.09 7.37
CA GLU A 330 12.62 -2.95 8.26
C GLU A 330 11.43 -3.22 9.19
N LEU A 331 11.71 -3.41 10.49
CA LEU A 331 10.75 -3.72 11.55
C LEU A 331 10.84 -2.75 12.74
N ARG A 332 11.45 -1.59 12.55
CA ARG A 332 11.64 -0.61 13.62
C ARG A 332 10.32 -0.11 14.20
N GLY A 333 10.30 0.19 15.50
CA GLY A 333 9.20 0.90 16.14
C GLY A 333 7.93 0.07 16.28
N ASN A 334 8.07 -1.25 16.38
CA ASN A 334 6.99 -2.18 16.68
C ASN A 334 7.04 -2.62 18.16
N GLU A 335 6.19 -3.55 18.55
CA GLU A 335 6.06 -4.10 19.90
C GLU A 335 6.68 -5.52 20.00
N ILE A 336 7.66 -5.83 19.13
CA ILE A 336 8.25 -7.17 19.05
C ILE A 336 9.06 -7.44 20.32
N GLY A 337 8.73 -8.54 21.00
CA GLY A 337 9.39 -9.01 22.20
C GLY A 337 10.40 -10.12 21.91
N SER A 338 10.81 -10.79 22.99
CA SER A 338 11.81 -11.87 22.92
C SER A 338 11.33 -13.08 22.11
N ALA A 339 10.03 -13.41 22.10
CA ALA A 339 9.54 -14.60 21.39
C ALA A 339 9.49 -14.38 19.88
N GLY A 340 9.13 -13.19 19.42
CA GLY A 340 9.19 -12.79 18.02
C GLY A 340 10.63 -12.69 17.53
N ALA A 341 11.51 -12.08 18.32
CA ALA A 341 12.94 -12.03 18.04
C ALA A 341 13.57 -13.42 17.89
N ALA A 342 13.23 -14.37 18.76
CA ALA A 342 13.69 -15.75 18.66
C ALA A 342 13.21 -16.42 17.36
N ALA A 343 11.94 -16.23 16.98
CA ALA A 343 11.41 -16.77 15.73
C ALA A 343 12.11 -16.20 14.49
N LEU A 344 12.43 -14.90 14.49
CA LEU A 344 13.22 -14.26 13.44
C LEU A 344 14.64 -14.86 13.39
N ALA A 345 15.29 -15.05 14.54
CA ALA A 345 16.62 -15.67 14.62
C ALA A 345 16.63 -17.09 14.02
N ASP A 346 15.59 -17.89 14.29
CA ASP A 346 15.42 -19.23 13.77
C ASP A 346 15.19 -19.27 12.25
N ALA A 347 14.67 -18.18 11.67
CA ALA A 347 14.45 -18.05 10.22
C ALA A 347 15.69 -17.56 9.45
N LEU A 348 16.68 -16.95 10.12
CA LEU A 348 17.89 -16.41 9.49
C LEU A 348 18.66 -17.42 8.61
N PRO A 349 18.80 -18.71 8.98
CA PRO A 349 19.51 -19.69 8.14
C PRO A 349 18.88 -19.90 6.76
N GLN A 350 17.57 -19.62 6.62
CA GLN A 350 16.86 -19.69 5.34
C GLN A 350 16.89 -18.37 4.58
N CYS A 351 17.34 -17.27 5.18
CA CYS A 351 17.34 -15.94 4.57
C CYS A 351 18.69 -15.64 3.91
N GLY A 352 19.12 -16.40 2.90
CA GLY A 352 20.47 -16.32 2.33
C GLY A 352 20.91 -14.94 1.84
N ALA A 353 20.03 -14.21 1.16
CA ALA A 353 20.32 -12.88 0.61
C ALA A 353 20.16 -11.70 1.59
N LEU A 354 19.65 -11.94 2.80
CA LEU A 354 19.38 -10.87 3.76
C LEU A 354 20.69 -10.20 4.19
N GLU A 355 20.76 -8.89 3.99
CA GLU A 355 21.91 -8.02 4.27
C GLU A 355 21.63 -7.07 5.43
N ARG A 356 20.37 -6.66 5.64
CA ARG A 356 19.95 -5.77 6.72
C ARG A 356 18.64 -6.23 7.38
N LEU A 357 18.60 -6.18 8.71
CA LEU A 357 17.44 -6.39 9.56
C LEU A 357 17.43 -5.31 10.64
N SER A 358 16.46 -4.39 10.56
CA SER A 358 16.28 -3.35 11.57
C SER A 358 15.17 -3.72 12.54
N LEU A 359 15.50 -3.79 13.82
CA LEU A 359 14.61 -4.10 14.95
C LEU A 359 14.69 -3.01 16.04
N ASP A 360 15.18 -1.82 15.67
CA ASP A 360 15.26 -0.67 16.56
C ASP A 360 13.88 -0.29 17.13
N GLY A 361 13.82 0.23 18.34
CA GLY A 361 12.57 0.72 18.95
C GLY A 361 11.53 -0.36 19.21
N ASN A 362 11.94 -1.59 19.53
CA ASN A 362 11.06 -2.71 19.91
C ASN A 362 11.14 -3.00 21.43
N CYS A 363 10.70 -4.20 21.86
CA CYS A 363 10.65 -4.66 23.25
C CYS A 363 11.56 -5.89 23.49
N ILE A 364 12.68 -6.02 22.76
CA ILE A 364 13.47 -7.26 22.75
C ILE A 364 14.37 -7.36 24.01
N GLY A 365 14.20 -8.45 24.76
CA GLY A 365 15.03 -8.76 25.93
C GLY A 365 16.51 -8.97 25.59
N ARG A 366 17.39 -8.80 26.59
CA ARG A 366 18.85 -8.92 26.40
C ARG A 366 19.26 -10.27 25.81
N GLU A 367 18.76 -11.37 26.36
CA GLU A 367 19.11 -12.74 25.93
C GLU A 367 18.69 -12.97 24.47
N ALA A 368 17.50 -12.51 24.07
CA ALA A 368 17.02 -12.64 22.70
C ALA A 368 17.85 -11.78 21.71
N ARG A 369 18.34 -10.62 22.13
CA ARG A 369 19.29 -9.81 21.34
C ARG A 369 20.62 -10.51 21.13
N GLU A 370 21.17 -11.12 22.19
CA GLU A 370 22.40 -11.91 22.11
C GLU A 370 22.21 -13.10 21.14
N ALA A 371 21.10 -13.84 21.27
CA ALA A 371 20.77 -14.93 20.36
C ALA A 371 20.60 -14.49 18.89
N LEU A 372 19.96 -13.34 18.65
CA LEU A 372 19.85 -12.75 17.30
C LEU A 372 21.22 -12.42 16.71
N GLN A 373 22.11 -11.81 17.50
CA GLN A 373 23.47 -11.49 17.06
C GLN A 373 24.28 -12.75 16.73
N GLU A 374 24.20 -13.78 17.59
CA GLU A 374 24.86 -15.06 17.35
C GLU A 374 24.33 -15.74 16.09
N ALA A 375 23.01 -15.77 15.90
CA ALA A 375 22.38 -16.33 14.71
C ALA A 375 22.79 -15.57 13.44
N TRP A 376 22.83 -14.23 13.49
CA TRP A 376 23.25 -13.37 12.40
C TRP A 376 24.72 -13.64 11.99
N GLN A 377 25.62 -13.69 12.96
CA GLN A 377 27.04 -14.00 12.74
C GLN A 377 27.23 -15.42 12.18
N ARG A 378 26.56 -16.42 12.78
CA ARG A 378 26.63 -17.82 12.34
C ARG A 378 26.15 -18.01 10.90
N CYS A 379 25.18 -17.21 10.46
CA CYS A 379 24.68 -17.24 9.09
C CYS A 379 25.56 -16.45 8.10
N GLY A 380 26.70 -15.91 8.54
CA GLY A 380 27.64 -15.18 7.69
C GLY A 380 27.10 -13.83 7.18
N LYS A 381 26.19 -13.21 7.93
CA LYS A 381 25.51 -11.97 7.55
C LYS A 381 26.41 -10.74 7.72
N PRO A 382 26.15 -9.62 7.01
CA PRO A 382 26.97 -8.41 7.12
C PRO A 382 27.07 -7.90 8.56
N ARG A 383 28.28 -7.59 9.01
CA ARG A 383 28.57 -7.20 10.41
C ARG A 383 27.68 -6.06 10.94
N PHE A 384 27.36 -5.08 10.09
CA PHE A 384 26.56 -3.91 10.45
C PHE A 384 25.11 -3.97 9.96
N GLY A 385 24.68 -5.14 9.48
CA GLY A 385 23.33 -5.31 8.94
C GLY A 385 22.26 -5.58 9.99
N LEU A 386 22.63 -5.98 11.21
CA LEU A 386 21.67 -6.18 12.30
C LEU A 386 21.61 -4.94 13.18
N GLU A 387 20.47 -4.24 13.16
CA GLU A 387 20.23 -3.05 13.97
C GLU A 387 19.29 -3.43 15.13
N LEU A 388 19.76 -3.24 16.37
CA LEU A 388 19.08 -3.64 17.60
C LEU A 388 19.04 -2.52 18.65
N GLY A 389 19.14 -1.26 18.23
CA GLY A 389 19.37 -0.02 18.99
C GLY A 389 18.61 0.10 20.32
N GLU A 390 17.78 1.13 20.47
CA GLU A 390 17.00 1.26 21.71
C GLU A 390 15.83 0.26 21.70
N GLN A 391 15.70 -0.56 22.75
CA GLN A 391 14.59 -1.51 22.93
C GLN A 391 13.60 -0.99 23.98
N THR A 392 13.22 0.27 23.83
CA THR A 392 12.40 1.04 24.76
C THR A 392 11.14 1.53 24.05
N PHE A 393 10.42 0.63 23.37
CA PHE A 393 9.15 0.99 22.76
C PHE A 393 8.26 1.73 23.77
N ARG A 394 7.79 2.90 23.36
CA ARG A 394 6.79 3.69 24.09
C ARG A 394 5.58 3.85 23.17
N PRO A 395 4.40 3.33 23.54
CA PRO A 395 3.22 3.50 22.72
C PRO A 395 2.89 4.99 22.57
N ARG A 396 2.51 5.42 21.36
CA ARG A 396 2.02 6.79 21.15
C ARG A 396 0.75 6.99 22.00
N GLY A 397 0.77 7.98 22.89
CA GLY A 397 -0.39 8.35 23.70
C GLY A 397 -0.50 7.69 25.08
N ALA A 398 0.51 6.95 25.55
CA ALA A 398 0.57 6.59 26.96
C ALA A 398 0.95 7.83 27.79
N PRO A 399 0.06 8.38 28.65
CA PRO A 399 0.47 9.38 29.62
C PRO A 399 1.57 8.76 30.48
N GLY A 400 2.69 9.48 30.59
CA GLY A 400 3.90 8.99 31.22
C GLY A 400 3.60 8.36 32.58
N MET A 401 3.76 7.04 32.67
CA MET A 401 3.93 6.39 33.95
C MET A 401 5.38 6.65 34.37
N LEU A 402 5.62 7.86 34.89
CA LEU A 402 6.69 8.09 35.85
C LEU A 402 6.44 7.10 37.00
N ARG A 403 7.26 6.06 37.09
CA ARG A 403 7.47 5.35 38.34
C ARG A 403 8.94 5.14 38.55
N ASP A 404 9.42 5.90 39.52
CA ASP A 404 10.58 5.65 40.36
C ASP A 404 10.79 4.15 40.61
N LEU A 405 11.98 3.65 40.27
CA LEU A 405 12.97 3.07 41.18
C LEU A 405 14.12 2.42 40.38
#